data_AF-A0A7C6YHP9-F1
#
_entry.id   AF-A0A7C6YHP9-F1
#
_cell.length_a   1.000
_cell.length_b   1.000
_cell.length_c   1.000
_cell.angle_alpha   90.00
_cell.angle_beta   90.00
_cell.angle_gamma   90.00
#
_symmetry.space_group_name_H-M   'P 1'
#
loop_
_entity.id
_entity.type
_entity.pdbx_description
1 polymer ?
#
loop_
_entity_poly.entity_id
_entity_poly.type
_entity_poly.pdbx_seq_one_letter_code
_entity_poly.pdbx_strand_id
1 'polypeptide(L)'
;VIFDTAGRLHLDEQMMFELQEIKSSISPDEVLLVIDAMTGQDAVNTSAEFHRQIGLSGAILTKLDGDSRGGAALSVRAVTGCPLKFVGVGEKIDALEPFHPERLASRILGMGDLMSLIEKAEAEIDLEKAQQLERKLRSQQFTLDDFREQLDQLRRMGPIQEVLEMLPGASLPKGIKQMPVDDKQLDRVGAIIGSMTKGERLDPSIINSSRRRRIAAGSGTKVQDVNRLLQQFAQMQKMFKQIGNLEKRPQFKRLKKGKKGFPFM
;
A
#
# COMPACT_ATOMS: atom_id res chain seq x y z
N VAL A 1 7.29 -23.02 -22.50
CA VAL A 1 6.49 -24.17 -22.02
C VAL A 1 6.87 -24.41 -20.59
N ILE A 2 5.93 -24.64 -19.68
CA ILE A 2 6.21 -24.92 -18.26
C ILE A 2 5.90 -26.39 -18.00
N PHE A 3 6.87 -27.13 -17.50
CA PHE A 3 6.70 -28.51 -17.06
C PHE A 3 6.65 -28.51 -15.53
N ASP A 4 5.49 -28.85 -14.98
CA ASP A 4 5.32 -29.06 -13.54
C ASP A 4 5.61 -30.53 -13.20
N THR A 5 6.40 -30.76 -12.15
CA THR A 5 6.82 -32.10 -11.72
C THR A 5 6.30 -32.39 -10.33
N ALA A 6 6.06 -33.66 -10.01
CA ALA A 6 5.67 -34.05 -8.66
C ALA A 6 6.69 -33.56 -7.61
N GLY A 7 6.19 -33.23 -6.41
CA GLY A 7 7.04 -32.94 -5.26
C GLY A 7 7.82 -34.19 -4.86
N ARG A 8 9.13 -34.04 -4.66
CA ARG A 8 10.04 -35.14 -4.35
C ARG A 8 10.85 -34.83 -3.11
N LEU A 9 11.08 -35.84 -2.29
CA LEU A 9 12.03 -35.77 -1.18
C LEU A 9 13.44 -35.99 -1.74
N HIS A 10 14.42 -35.19 -1.29
CA HIS A 10 15.82 -35.34 -1.71
C HIS A 10 16.46 -36.68 -1.32
N LEU A 11 15.79 -37.46 -0.46
CA LEU A 11 16.24 -38.78 0.01
C LEU A 11 15.74 -39.94 -0.86
N ASP A 12 14.86 -39.68 -1.83
CA ASP A 12 14.31 -40.72 -2.71
C ASP A 12 15.12 -40.81 -4.02
N GLU A 13 16.10 -41.72 -4.05
CA GLU A 13 16.99 -41.92 -5.19
C GLU A 13 16.24 -42.31 -6.47
N GLN A 14 15.16 -43.09 -6.36
CA GLN A 14 14.39 -43.55 -7.52
C GLN A 14 13.66 -42.38 -8.18
N MET A 15 13.05 -41.51 -7.37
CA MET A 15 12.39 -40.30 -7.86
C MET A 15 13.37 -39.29 -8.46
N MET A 16 14.58 -39.18 -7.90
CA MET A 16 15.61 -38.30 -8.45
C MET A 16 16.16 -38.81 -9.79
N PHE A 17 16.30 -40.12 -9.95
CA PHE A 17 16.69 -40.73 -11.23
C PHE A 17 15.65 -40.44 -12.33
N GLU A 18 14.36 -40.62 -12.02
CA GLU A 18 13.26 -40.28 -12.93
C GLU A 18 13.33 -38.80 -13.37
N LEU A 19 13.63 -37.88 -12.44
CA LEU A 19 13.77 -36.46 -12.76
C LEU A 19 14.96 -36.19 -13.70
N GLN A 20 16.06 -36.92 -13.55
CA GLN A 20 17.21 -36.83 -14.45
C GLN A 20 16.86 -37.31 -15.86
N GLU A 21 16.08 -38.40 -15.98
CA GLU A 21 15.60 -38.90 -17.27
C GLU A 21 14.67 -37.89 -17.95
N ILE A 22 13.72 -37.32 -17.20
CA ILE A 22 12.82 -36.27 -17.70
C ILE A 22 13.64 -35.07 -18.20
N LYS A 23 14.58 -34.56 -17.38
CA LYS A 23 15.43 -33.42 -17.76
C LYS A 23 16.22 -33.71 -19.03
N SER A 24 16.79 -34.91 -19.15
CA SER A 24 17.61 -35.30 -20.31
C SER A 24 16.77 -35.41 -21.58
N SER A 25 15.54 -35.92 -21.46
CA SER A 25 14.60 -36.06 -22.58
C SER A 25 14.11 -34.71 -23.11
N ILE A 26 13.76 -33.78 -22.22
CA ILE A 26 13.17 -32.49 -22.62
C ILE A 26 14.21 -31.38 -22.84
N SER A 27 15.42 -31.50 -22.26
CA SER A 27 16.51 -30.51 -22.33
C SER A 27 16.04 -29.07 -22.03
N PRO A 28 15.58 -28.77 -20.80
CA PRO A 28 14.98 -27.49 -20.49
C PRO A 28 16.03 -26.36 -20.40
N ASP A 29 15.68 -25.16 -20.86
CA ASP A 29 16.53 -23.97 -20.74
C ASP A 29 16.75 -23.55 -19.28
N GLU A 30 15.73 -23.77 -18.44
CA GLU A 30 15.68 -23.34 -17.05
C GLU A 30 15.12 -24.44 -16.16
N VAL A 31 15.78 -24.68 -15.02
CA VAL A 31 15.35 -25.60 -13.97
C VAL A 31 15.22 -24.82 -12.68
N LEU A 32 13.98 -24.57 -12.27
CA LEU A 32 13.65 -23.75 -11.11
C LEU A 32 13.24 -24.61 -9.92
N LEU A 33 13.93 -24.46 -8.80
CA LEU A 33 13.55 -25.11 -7.55
C LEU A 33 12.54 -24.24 -6.80
N VAL A 34 11.38 -24.80 -6.46
CA VAL A 34 10.34 -24.12 -5.67
C VAL A 34 10.49 -24.50 -4.21
N ILE A 35 10.65 -23.51 -3.33
CA ILE A 35 10.92 -23.70 -1.90
C ILE A 35 9.98 -22.84 -1.09
N ASP A 36 9.48 -23.39 0.01
CA ASP A 36 8.66 -22.67 0.98
C ASP A 36 9.55 -21.84 1.93
N ALA A 37 9.25 -20.55 2.08
CA ALA A 37 9.98 -19.64 2.96
C ALA A 37 9.98 -20.06 4.44
N MET A 38 8.99 -20.86 4.85
CA MET A 38 8.92 -21.43 6.19
C MET A 38 9.87 -22.61 6.39
N THR A 39 10.37 -23.21 5.31
CA THR A 39 11.29 -24.35 5.40
C THR A 39 12.67 -23.83 5.79
N GLY A 40 13.06 -24.12 7.04
CA GLY A 40 14.31 -23.65 7.63
C GLY A 40 15.54 -24.38 7.12
N GLN A 41 16.25 -25.09 8.01
CA GLN A 41 17.50 -25.77 7.68
C GLN A 41 17.34 -26.90 6.66
N ASP A 42 16.17 -27.54 6.59
CA ASP A 42 15.93 -28.63 5.62
C ASP A 42 15.91 -28.14 4.17
N ALA A 43 15.57 -26.88 3.93
CA ALA A 43 15.63 -26.27 2.60
C ALA A 43 17.07 -26.23 2.09
N VAL A 44 18.05 -26.07 2.98
CA VAL A 44 19.48 -25.99 2.67
C VAL A 44 19.97 -27.30 2.09
N ASN A 45 19.74 -28.40 2.81
CA ASN A 45 20.17 -29.74 2.41
C ASN A 45 19.45 -30.18 1.13
N THR A 46 18.14 -29.96 1.06
CA THR A 46 17.33 -30.26 -0.13
C THR A 46 17.87 -29.51 -1.34
N SER A 47 18.12 -28.21 -1.23
CA SER A 47 18.58 -27.39 -2.35
C SER A 47 19.98 -27.78 -2.82
N ALA A 48 20.87 -28.11 -1.88
CA ALA A 48 22.22 -28.61 -2.19
C ALA A 48 22.14 -29.86 -3.07
N GLU A 49 21.32 -30.81 -2.65
CA GLU A 49 21.24 -32.11 -3.27
C GLU A 49 20.54 -32.06 -4.63
N PHE A 50 19.45 -31.30 -4.74
CA PHE A 50 18.80 -31.04 -6.02
C PHE A 50 19.72 -30.32 -7.00
N HIS A 51 20.51 -29.34 -6.53
CA HIS A 51 21.49 -28.67 -7.39
C HIS A 51 22.58 -29.63 -7.86
N ARG A 52 23.09 -30.48 -6.97
CA ARG A 52 24.13 -31.47 -7.29
C ARG A 52 23.67 -32.50 -8.33
N GLN A 53 22.47 -33.04 -8.17
CA GLN A 53 21.96 -34.12 -9.03
C GLN A 53 21.34 -33.62 -10.32
N ILE A 54 20.52 -32.55 -10.24
CA ILE A 54 19.73 -32.09 -11.38
C ILE A 54 20.40 -30.90 -12.05
N GLY A 55 21.10 -30.03 -11.32
CA GLY A 55 21.65 -28.79 -11.86
C GLY A 55 20.54 -27.74 -12.04
N LEU A 56 20.37 -26.91 -11.01
CA LEU A 56 19.38 -25.83 -10.97
C LEU A 56 19.94 -24.56 -11.64
N SER A 57 19.07 -23.79 -12.29
CA SER A 57 19.40 -22.47 -12.86
C SER A 57 18.85 -21.31 -12.04
N GLY A 58 17.87 -21.58 -11.18
CA GLY A 58 17.26 -20.58 -10.31
C GLY A 58 16.35 -21.20 -9.25
N ALA A 59 15.84 -20.36 -8.37
CA ALA A 59 14.88 -20.75 -7.35
C ALA A 59 13.70 -19.78 -7.26
N ILE A 60 12.56 -20.29 -6.81
CA ILE A 60 11.35 -19.55 -6.49
C ILE A 60 11.05 -19.78 -5.02
N LEU A 61 10.81 -18.71 -4.28
CA LEU A 61 10.49 -18.77 -2.86
C LEU A 61 9.00 -18.47 -2.65
N THR A 62 8.25 -19.40 -2.07
CA THR A 62 6.80 -19.24 -1.85
C THR A 62 6.47 -18.93 -0.39
N LYS A 63 5.23 -18.52 -0.12
CA LYS A 63 4.70 -18.22 1.22
C LYS A 63 5.48 -17.15 1.98
N LEU A 64 5.99 -16.16 1.25
CA LEU A 64 6.74 -15.06 1.85
C LEU A 64 5.83 -14.10 2.63
N ASP A 65 4.51 -14.18 2.47
CA ASP A 65 3.48 -13.43 3.20
C ASP A 65 3.34 -13.86 4.67
N GLY A 66 3.85 -15.02 5.06
CA GLY A 66 3.89 -15.46 6.46
C GLY A 66 4.94 -14.73 7.31
N ASP A 67 5.01 -15.07 8.61
CA ASP A 67 5.98 -14.53 9.58
C ASP A 67 7.44 -15.05 9.36
N SER A 68 7.69 -15.65 8.20
CA SER A 68 9.01 -16.15 7.86
C SER A 68 9.91 -14.97 7.48
N ARG A 69 10.99 -14.77 8.23
CA ARG A 69 11.99 -13.71 7.97
C ARG A 69 12.86 -13.99 6.74
N GLY A 70 12.40 -14.81 5.79
CA GLY A 70 13.12 -15.05 4.53
C GLY A 70 14.50 -15.72 4.66
N GLY A 71 14.84 -16.31 5.81
CA GLY A 71 16.15 -16.93 6.05
C GLY A 71 16.44 -18.10 5.09
N ALA A 72 15.40 -18.84 4.67
CA ALA A 72 15.51 -19.89 3.68
C ALA A 72 16.10 -19.39 2.35
N ALA A 73 15.70 -18.20 1.92
CA ALA A 73 16.17 -17.57 0.68
C ALA A 73 17.69 -17.40 0.65
N LEU A 74 18.24 -16.91 1.77
CA LEU A 74 19.68 -16.68 1.92
C LEU A 74 20.44 -18.00 1.87
N SER A 75 19.94 -19.01 2.57
CA SER A 75 20.60 -20.31 2.66
C SER A 75 20.61 -21.04 1.32
N VAL A 76 19.51 -20.98 0.56
CA VAL A 76 19.41 -21.58 -0.77
C VAL A 76 20.44 -20.95 -1.72
N ARG A 77 20.51 -19.61 -1.73
CA ARG A 77 21.51 -18.88 -2.54
C ARG A 77 22.94 -19.23 -2.12
N ALA A 78 23.20 -19.33 -0.82
CA ALA A 78 24.54 -19.61 -0.31
C ALA A 78 25.05 -21.00 -0.70
N VAL A 79 24.15 -21.99 -0.78
CA VAL A 79 24.52 -23.40 -1.02
C VAL A 79 24.49 -23.77 -2.49
N THR A 80 23.52 -23.24 -3.24
CA THR A 80 23.35 -23.57 -4.66
C THR A 80 24.04 -22.57 -5.59
N GLY A 81 24.36 -21.37 -5.12
CA GLY A 81 24.82 -20.26 -5.97
C GLY A 81 23.77 -19.76 -6.97
N CYS A 82 22.56 -20.34 -6.99
CA CYS A 82 21.53 -20.05 -7.97
C CYS A 82 20.77 -18.77 -7.62
N PRO A 83 20.37 -17.95 -8.60
CA PRO A 83 19.59 -16.74 -8.33
C PRO A 83 18.15 -17.09 -7.93
N LEU A 84 17.63 -16.35 -6.95
CA LEU A 84 16.19 -16.31 -6.70
C LEU A 84 15.56 -15.43 -7.78
N LYS A 85 14.59 -15.99 -8.53
CA LYS A 85 13.95 -15.29 -9.66
C LYS A 85 12.61 -14.69 -9.28
N PHE A 86 11.80 -15.42 -8.52
CA PHE A 86 10.45 -15.01 -8.13
C PHE A 86 10.16 -15.31 -6.66
N VAL A 87 9.17 -14.59 -6.13
CA VAL A 87 8.61 -14.78 -4.80
C VAL A 87 7.09 -14.89 -4.86
N GLY A 88 6.53 -15.87 -4.15
CA GLY A 88 5.09 -15.97 -3.91
C GLY A 88 4.73 -15.24 -2.63
N VAL A 89 3.92 -14.20 -2.73
CA VAL A 89 3.44 -13.34 -1.62
C VAL A 89 1.95 -13.57 -1.31
N GLY A 90 1.41 -14.72 -1.70
CA GLY A 90 0.04 -15.11 -1.42
C GLY A 90 -0.39 -16.32 -2.24
N GLU A 91 -1.64 -16.72 -2.10
CA GLU A 91 -2.19 -17.94 -2.73
C GLU A 91 -2.81 -17.69 -4.12
N LYS A 92 -3.06 -16.43 -4.48
CA LYS A 92 -3.70 -16.08 -5.75
C LYS A 92 -2.70 -16.13 -6.90
N ILE A 93 -3.22 -16.27 -8.13
CA ILE A 93 -2.42 -16.35 -9.36
C ILE A 93 -1.59 -15.07 -9.59
N ASP A 94 -2.12 -13.92 -9.17
CA ASP A 94 -1.45 -12.61 -9.25
C ASP A 94 -0.44 -12.35 -8.13
N ALA A 95 -0.27 -13.29 -7.19
CA ALA A 95 0.63 -13.14 -6.04
C ALA A 95 2.06 -13.67 -6.29
N LEU A 96 2.46 -13.86 -7.55
CA LEU A 96 3.83 -14.20 -7.94
C LEU A 96 4.55 -12.94 -8.45
N GLU A 97 5.54 -12.48 -7.70
CA GLU A 97 6.30 -11.26 -8.00
C GLU A 97 7.76 -11.56 -8.34
N PRO A 98 8.44 -10.72 -9.15
CA PRO A 98 9.88 -10.79 -9.32
C PRO A 98 10.62 -10.64 -7.98
N PHE A 99 11.71 -11.39 -7.80
CA PHE A 99 12.52 -11.29 -6.59
C PHE A 99 13.37 -10.01 -6.59
N HIS A 100 13.26 -9.25 -5.50
CA HIS A 100 14.06 -8.05 -5.25
C HIS A 100 14.85 -8.21 -3.93
N PRO A 101 16.19 -8.34 -3.97
CA PRO A 101 17.03 -8.51 -2.78
C PRO A 101 16.86 -7.41 -1.74
N GLU A 102 16.68 -6.16 -2.19
CA GLU A 102 16.54 -4.98 -1.33
C GLU A 102 15.29 -5.08 -0.45
N ARG A 103 14.18 -5.60 -1.01
CA ARG A 103 12.92 -5.78 -0.28
C ARG A 103 13.03 -6.86 0.78
N LEU A 104 13.70 -7.97 0.45
CA LEU A 104 13.94 -9.04 1.40
C LEU A 104 14.85 -8.59 2.55
N ALA A 105 15.95 -7.90 2.23
CA ALA A 105 16.86 -7.33 3.23
C ALA A 105 16.13 -6.33 4.15
N SER A 106 15.29 -5.45 3.59
CA SER A 106 14.47 -4.53 4.37
C SER A 106 13.54 -5.26 5.33
N ARG A 107 12.89 -6.34 4.88
CA ARG A 107 12.01 -7.16 5.73
C ARG A 107 12.78 -7.86 6.85
N ILE A 108 13.95 -8.43 6.56
CA ILE A 108 14.84 -9.08 7.55
C ILE A 108 15.29 -8.08 8.63
N LEU A 109 15.70 -6.89 8.21
CA LEU A 109 16.19 -5.83 9.10
C LEU A 109 15.06 -5.13 9.88
N GLY A 110 13.80 -5.52 9.68
CA GLY A 110 12.64 -4.83 10.26
C GLY A 110 12.44 -3.42 9.72
N MET A 111 13.16 -3.03 8.67
CA MET A 111 13.07 -1.75 7.97
C MET A 111 12.05 -1.79 6.81
N GLY A 112 11.31 -2.89 6.66
CA GLY A 112 10.26 -3.07 5.64
C GLY A 112 9.16 -2.01 5.70
N ASP A 113 9.00 -1.37 6.86
CA ASP A 113 8.10 -0.22 7.01
C ASP A 113 8.70 1.05 6.40
N LEU A 114 10.03 1.25 6.47
CA LEU A 114 10.65 2.49 6.02
C LEU A 114 10.72 2.59 4.49
N MET A 115 11.08 1.50 3.78
CA MET A 115 11.10 1.52 2.31
C MET A 115 9.69 1.54 1.73
N SER A 116 8.72 0.85 2.35
CA SER A 116 7.31 0.96 1.94
C SER A 116 6.74 2.35 2.25
N LEU A 117 7.15 2.98 3.36
CA LEU A 117 6.83 4.37 3.69
C LEU A 117 7.54 5.36 2.76
N ILE A 118 8.74 5.06 2.27
CA ILE A 118 9.49 5.90 1.32
C ILE A 118 8.93 5.72 -0.08
N GLU A 119 8.64 4.50 -0.54
CA GLU A 119 7.97 4.24 -1.82
C GLU A 119 6.53 4.78 -1.83
N LYS A 120 5.76 4.63 -0.73
CA LYS A 120 4.46 5.30 -0.59
C LYS A 120 4.61 6.82 -0.43
N ALA A 121 5.63 7.33 0.24
CA ALA A 121 5.88 8.78 0.31
C ALA A 121 6.37 9.34 -1.03
N GLU A 122 7.12 8.59 -1.83
CA GLU A 122 7.58 8.99 -3.16
C GLU A 122 6.45 8.85 -4.19
N ALA A 123 5.57 7.85 -4.04
CA ALA A 123 4.39 7.66 -4.89
C ALA A 123 3.21 8.59 -4.52
N GLU A 124 3.07 8.98 -3.24
CA GLU A 124 2.01 9.91 -2.78
C GLU A 124 2.46 11.37 -2.69
N ILE A 125 3.78 11.66 -2.65
CA ILE A 125 4.28 13.03 -2.82
C ILE A 125 4.54 13.25 -4.31
N ASP A 126 3.43 13.35 -5.03
CA ASP A 126 3.40 14.09 -6.27
C ASP A 126 3.81 15.54 -5.92
N LEU A 127 5.10 15.86 -6.13
CA LEU A 127 5.72 17.14 -5.76
C LEU A 127 4.90 18.32 -6.31
N GLU A 128 4.18 18.12 -7.42
CA GLU A 128 3.24 19.09 -7.96
C GLU A 128 1.97 19.22 -7.12
N LYS A 129 1.33 18.10 -6.71
CA LYS A 129 0.15 18.14 -5.84
C LYS A 129 0.49 18.66 -4.44
N ALA A 130 1.65 18.33 -3.89
CA ALA A 130 2.11 18.86 -2.61
C ALA A 130 2.34 20.38 -2.68
N GLN A 131 2.93 20.88 -3.77
CA GLN A 131 3.06 22.32 -4.00
C GLN A 131 1.72 23.01 -4.29
N GLN A 132 0.80 22.37 -5.01
CA GLN A 132 -0.55 22.87 -5.23
C GLN A 132 -1.35 22.92 -3.92
N LEU A 133 -1.24 21.89 -3.10
CA LEU A 133 -1.84 21.84 -1.77
C LEU A 133 -1.22 22.91 -0.86
N GLU A 134 0.09 23.10 -0.87
CA GLU A 134 0.76 24.19 -0.14
C GLU A 134 0.29 25.58 -0.64
N ARG A 135 0.16 25.78 -1.96
CA ARG A 135 -0.36 27.03 -2.54
C ARG A 135 -1.83 27.27 -2.17
N LYS A 136 -2.67 26.22 -2.20
CA LYS A 136 -4.10 26.26 -1.81
C LYS A 136 -4.28 26.48 -0.30
N LEU A 137 -3.42 25.88 0.53
CA LEU A 137 -3.36 26.12 1.98
C LEU A 137 -2.94 27.57 2.28
N ARG A 138 -1.98 28.12 1.52
CA ARG A 138 -1.56 29.52 1.63
C ARG A 138 -2.62 30.51 1.12
N SER A 139 -3.45 30.14 0.14
CA SER A 139 -4.46 31.03 -0.46
C SER A 139 -5.76 31.15 0.34
N GLN A 140 -5.92 30.40 1.45
CA GLN A 140 -7.12 30.41 2.32
C GLN A 140 -8.43 30.05 1.61
N GLN A 141 -8.38 29.48 0.40
CA GLN A 141 -9.55 29.16 -0.41
C GLN A 141 -9.73 27.64 -0.49
N PHE A 142 -10.05 27.02 0.65
CA PHE A 142 -10.52 25.63 0.64
C PHE A 142 -11.98 25.61 0.18
N THR A 143 -12.22 25.04 -1.01
CA THR A 143 -13.52 25.00 -1.69
C THR A 143 -14.21 23.64 -1.55
N LEU A 144 -15.49 23.56 -1.93
CA LEU A 144 -16.21 22.26 -1.93
C LEU A 144 -15.70 21.29 -2.99
N ASP A 145 -15.07 21.79 -4.07
CA ASP A 145 -14.41 20.93 -5.06
C ASP A 145 -13.17 20.27 -4.45
N ASP A 146 -12.35 21.03 -3.70
CA ASP A 146 -11.20 20.46 -2.98
C ASP A 146 -11.66 19.43 -1.94
N PHE A 147 -12.75 19.73 -1.22
CA PHE A 147 -13.33 18.80 -0.25
C PHE A 147 -13.77 17.47 -0.91
N ARG A 148 -14.38 17.55 -2.10
CA ARG A 148 -14.76 16.37 -2.87
C ARG A 148 -13.54 15.57 -3.32
N GLU A 149 -12.52 16.22 -3.85
CA GLU A 149 -11.28 15.55 -4.27
C GLU A 149 -10.63 14.77 -3.13
N GLN A 150 -10.62 15.35 -1.92
CA GLN A 150 -10.09 14.68 -0.73
C GLN A 150 -10.93 13.45 -0.33
N LEU A 151 -12.26 13.52 -0.45
CA LEU A 151 -13.12 12.37 -0.19
C LEU A 151 -12.95 11.26 -1.23
N ASP A 152 -12.77 11.62 -2.51
CA ASP A 152 -12.50 10.67 -3.59
C ASP A 152 -11.14 9.98 -3.41
N GLN A 153 -10.13 10.69 -2.85
CA GLN A 153 -8.84 10.10 -2.48
C GLN A 153 -8.99 9.09 -1.34
N LEU A 154 -9.72 9.45 -0.27
CA LEU A 154 -9.98 8.53 0.84
C LEU A 154 -10.72 7.27 0.39
N ARG A 155 -11.66 7.40 -0.56
CA ARG A 155 -12.35 6.25 -1.17
C ARG A 155 -11.38 5.30 -1.88
N ARG A 156 -10.37 5.82 -2.58
CA ARG A 156 -9.39 5.00 -3.33
C ARG A 156 -8.45 4.21 -2.41
N MET A 157 -8.27 4.66 -1.18
CA MET A 157 -7.44 3.98 -0.18
C MET A 157 -8.15 2.77 0.46
N GLY A 158 -9.42 2.53 0.15
CA GLY A 158 -10.20 1.41 0.68
C GLY A 158 -10.80 1.68 2.06
N PRO A 159 -11.47 0.69 2.68
CA PRO A 159 -12.04 0.84 4.01
C PRO A 159 -10.92 1.14 5.00
N ILE A 160 -10.90 2.37 5.53
CA ILE A 160 -9.97 2.81 6.58
C ILE A 160 -9.98 1.84 7.78
N GLN A 161 -11.05 1.05 7.94
CA GLN A 161 -11.19 -0.04 8.91
C GLN A 161 -10.10 -1.12 8.76
N GLU A 162 -9.80 -1.59 7.55
CA GLU A 162 -8.75 -2.62 7.34
C GLU A 162 -7.36 -2.06 7.62
N VAL A 163 -7.08 -0.80 7.23
CA VAL A 163 -5.79 -0.14 7.51
C VAL A 163 -5.62 0.16 9.01
N LEU A 164 -6.71 0.47 9.73
CA LEU A 164 -6.69 0.71 11.18
C LEU A 164 -6.58 -0.58 11.99
N GLU A 165 -7.10 -1.71 11.49
CA GLU A 165 -6.98 -3.03 12.12
C GLU A 165 -5.56 -3.60 12.02
N MET A 166 -4.75 -3.11 11.07
CA MET A 166 -3.36 -3.49 10.88
C MET A 166 -2.35 -2.67 11.70
N LEU A 167 -2.79 -1.66 12.47
CA LEU A 167 -1.91 -0.83 13.31
C LEU A 167 -1.88 -1.33 14.77
N PRO A 168 -0.81 -2.01 15.22
CA PRO A 168 -0.70 -2.46 16.60
C PRO A 168 -0.54 -1.25 17.55
N GLY A 169 -1.46 -1.11 18.51
CA GLY A 169 -1.32 -0.18 19.63
C GLY A 169 -2.02 1.18 19.50
N ALA A 170 -2.70 1.48 18.39
CA ALA A 170 -3.47 2.72 18.26
C ALA A 170 -4.84 2.62 18.97
N SER A 171 -4.84 2.78 20.30
CA SER A 171 -6.06 3.02 21.08
C SER A 171 -6.62 4.40 20.71
N LEU A 172 -7.38 4.49 19.61
CA LEU A 172 -8.03 5.74 19.21
C LEU A 172 -9.02 6.20 20.30
N PRO A 173 -9.12 7.52 20.55
CA PRO A 173 -10.16 8.10 21.38
C PRO A 173 -11.55 7.61 20.94
N LYS A 174 -12.40 7.22 21.89
CA LYS A 174 -13.71 6.56 21.69
C LYS A 174 -14.69 7.29 20.72
N GLY A 175 -14.40 8.53 20.33
CA GLY A 175 -15.20 9.30 19.37
C GLY A 175 -14.95 8.98 17.88
N ILE A 176 -13.81 8.38 17.53
CA ILE A 176 -13.45 8.10 16.10
C ILE A 176 -13.95 6.72 15.65
N LYS A 177 -14.08 5.75 16.58
CA LYS A 177 -14.62 4.40 16.30
C LYS A 177 -16.08 4.38 15.80
N GLN A 178 -16.81 5.49 15.94
CA GLN A 178 -18.25 5.56 15.64
C GLN A 178 -18.58 6.38 14.39
N MET A 179 -17.60 6.72 13.54
CA MET A 179 -17.91 7.15 12.18
C MET A 179 -17.90 5.92 11.28
N PRO A 180 -19.07 5.29 10.99
CA PRO A 180 -19.15 4.39 9.87
C PRO A 180 -18.89 5.23 8.63
N VAL A 181 -17.66 5.14 8.09
CA VAL A 181 -17.38 5.56 6.72
C VAL A 181 -18.01 4.51 5.84
N ASP A 182 -19.34 4.56 5.75
CA ASP A 182 -20.13 3.77 4.82
C ASP A 182 -19.89 4.37 3.43
N ASP A 183 -19.40 3.57 2.48
CA ASP A 183 -19.17 4.01 1.10
C ASP A 183 -20.41 4.70 0.50
N LYS A 184 -21.61 4.27 0.92
CA LYS A 184 -22.88 4.89 0.52
C LYS A 184 -23.02 6.33 1.01
N GLN A 185 -22.43 6.68 2.15
CA GLN A 185 -22.39 8.07 2.63
C GLN A 185 -21.43 8.92 1.80
N LEU A 186 -20.29 8.38 1.39
CA LEU A 186 -19.35 9.07 0.49
C LEU A 186 -19.99 9.33 -0.87
N ASP A 187 -20.70 8.35 -1.44
CA ASP A 187 -21.45 8.51 -2.68
C ASP A 187 -22.52 9.61 -2.57
N ARG A 188 -23.25 9.66 -1.44
CA ARG A 188 -24.23 10.73 -1.18
C ARG A 188 -23.59 12.10 -1.10
N VAL A 189 -22.44 12.23 -0.44
CA VAL A 189 -21.70 13.49 -0.36
C VAL A 189 -21.24 13.94 -1.76
N GLY A 190 -20.70 13.01 -2.56
CA GLY A 190 -20.34 13.25 -3.96
C GLY A 190 -21.53 13.72 -4.80
N ALA A 191 -22.69 13.09 -4.65
CA ALA A 191 -23.93 13.46 -5.35
C ALA A 191 -24.45 14.85 -4.94
N ILE A 192 -24.38 15.19 -3.65
CA ILE A 192 -24.77 16.52 -3.14
C ILE A 192 -23.87 17.61 -3.71
N ILE A 193 -22.54 17.42 -3.69
CA ILE A 193 -21.59 18.40 -4.25
C ILE A 193 -21.74 18.49 -5.77
N GLY A 194 -21.96 17.36 -6.45
CA GLY A 194 -22.24 17.32 -7.90
C GLY A 194 -23.50 18.08 -8.32
N SER A 195 -24.46 18.26 -7.41
CA SER A 195 -25.71 19.00 -7.64
C SER A 195 -25.60 20.51 -7.40
N MET A 196 -24.40 21.00 -7.09
CA MET A 196 -24.10 22.41 -6.90
C MET A 196 -23.51 23.06 -8.16
N THR A 197 -23.85 24.33 -8.37
CA THR A 197 -23.23 25.17 -9.40
C THR A 197 -21.78 25.50 -9.03
N LYS A 198 -20.96 25.91 -10.00
CA LYS A 198 -19.55 26.32 -9.74
C LYS A 198 -19.46 27.44 -8.71
N GLY A 199 -20.36 28.44 -8.78
CA GLY A 199 -20.39 29.54 -7.81
C GLY A 199 -20.69 29.07 -6.39
N GLU A 200 -21.61 28.11 -6.22
CA GLU A 200 -21.95 27.55 -4.90
C GLU A 200 -20.83 26.66 -4.33
N ARG A 201 -20.00 26.04 -5.19
CA ARG A 201 -18.85 25.23 -4.78
C ARG A 201 -17.66 26.08 -4.34
N LEU A 202 -17.44 27.20 -5.03
CA LEU A 202 -16.42 28.18 -4.69
C LEU A 202 -16.78 28.94 -3.41
N ASP A 203 -18.04 29.37 -3.28
CA ASP A 203 -18.54 30.09 -2.12
C ASP A 203 -19.82 29.45 -1.55
N PRO A 204 -19.70 28.57 -0.55
CA PRO A 204 -20.85 27.93 0.07
C PRO A 204 -21.73 28.87 0.89
N SER A 205 -21.29 30.11 1.17
CA SER A 205 -22.06 31.08 1.95
C SER A 205 -23.32 31.56 1.22
N ILE A 206 -23.34 31.48 -0.11
CA ILE A 206 -24.48 31.89 -0.94
C ILE A 206 -25.63 30.87 -0.92
N ILE A 207 -25.44 29.70 -0.30
CA ILE A 207 -26.40 28.58 -0.29
C ILE A 207 -27.54 28.85 0.70
N ASN A 208 -28.54 29.58 0.21
CA ASN A 208 -29.79 29.84 0.92
C ASN A 208 -30.75 28.62 0.93
N SER A 209 -31.87 28.75 1.65
CA SER A 209 -32.86 27.67 1.80
C SER A 209 -33.45 27.17 0.48
N SER A 210 -33.61 28.06 -0.52
CA SER A 210 -34.10 27.70 -1.84
C SER A 210 -33.08 26.82 -2.60
N ARG A 211 -31.80 27.23 -2.59
CA ARG A 211 -30.69 26.46 -3.19
C ARG A 211 -30.53 25.10 -2.53
N ARG A 212 -30.69 24.99 -1.21
CA ARG A 212 -30.63 23.70 -0.50
C ARG A 212 -31.71 22.72 -0.95
N ARG A 213 -32.94 23.19 -1.19
CA ARG A 213 -34.02 22.33 -1.73
C ARG A 213 -33.69 21.86 -3.14
N ARG A 214 -33.17 22.75 -4.00
CA ARG A 214 -32.75 22.40 -5.36
C ARG A 214 -31.63 21.35 -5.35
N ILE A 215 -30.61 21.55 -4.51
CA ILE A 215 -29.47 20.62 -4.37
C ILE A 215 -29.98 19.26 -3.90
N ALA A 216 -30.79 19.23 -2.83
CA ALA A 216 -31.36 17.99 -2.28
C ALA A 216 -32.19 17.22 -3.33
N ALA A 217 -33.02 17.92 -4.11
CA ALA A 217 -33.78 17.31 -5.19
C ALA A 217 -32.88 16.76 -6.31
N GLY A 218 -31.82 17.50 -6.68
CA GLY A 218 -30.85 17.07 -7.70
C GLY A 218 -29.99 15.88 -7.27
N SER A 219 -29.69 15.75 -5.99
CA SER A 219 -28.88 14.66 -5.43
C SER A 219 -29.70 13.47 -4.95
N GLY A 220 -31.03 13.54 -4.97
CA GLY A 220 -31.91 12.51 -4.41
C GLY A 220 -31.81 12.37 -2.88
N THR A 221 -31.40 13.43 -2.19
CA THR A 221 -31.20 13.44 -0.72
C THR A 221 -32.18 14.38 -0.01
N LYS A 222 -32.17 14.41 1.31
CA LYS A 222 -32.97 15.36 2.09
C LYS A 222 -32.23 16.68 2.29
N VAL A 223 -32.96 17.76 2.52
CA VAL A 223 -32.39 19.07 2.88
C VAL A 223 -31.51 19.00 4.14
N GLN A 224 -31.83 18.09 5.06
CA GLN A 224 -31.05 17.82 6.26
C GLN A 224 -29.65 17.30 5.94
N ASP A 225 -29.51 16.45 4.92
CA ASP A 225 -28.22 15.90 4.49
C ASP A 225 -27.32 17.01 3.92
N VAL A 226 -27.92 17.91 3.13
CA VAL A 226 -27.23 19.10 2.60
C VAL A 226 -26.76 20.01 3.73
N ASN A 227 -27.59 20.24 4.76
CA ASN A 227 -27.20 21.04 5.92
C ASN A 227 -26.05 20.41 6.70
N ARG A 228 -26.09 19.09 6.91
CA ARG A 228 -25.04 18.35 7.62
C ARG A 228 -23.70 18.46 6.89
N LEU A 229 -23.70 18.33 5.56
CA LEU A 229 -22.51 18.50 4.74
C LEU A 229 -21.94 19.91 4.87
N LEU A 230 -22.77 20.95 4.77
CA LEU A 230 -22.31 22.34 4.90
C LEU A 230 -21.72 22.63 6.28
N GLN A 231 -22.28 22.04 7.34
CA GLN A 231 -21.74 22.13 8.69
C GLN A 231 -20.37 21.44 8.82
N GLN A 232 -20.24 20.22 8.29
CA GLN A 232 -18.98 19.47 8.28
C GLN A 232 -17.89 20.23 7.51
N PHE A 233 -18.25 20.78 6.35
CA PHE A 233 -17.35 21.61 5.56
C PHE A 233 -16.92 22.88 6.32
N ALA A 234 -17.86 23.58 6.97
CA ALA A 234 -17.54 24.77 7.78
C ALA A 234 -16.62 24.44 8.97
N GLN A 235 -16.79 23.27 9.61
CA GLN A 235 -15.90 22.80 10.67
C GLN A 235 -14.49 22.51 10.14
N MET A 236 -14.39 21.90 8.97
CA MET A 236 -13.12 21.62 8.31
C MET A 236 -12.42 22.92 7.90
N GLN A 237 -13.14 23.89 7.34
CA GLN A 237 -12.60 25.23 7.04
C GLN A 237 -12.05 25.93 8.29
N LYS A 238 -12.72 25.81 9.45
CA LYS A 238 -12.20 26.33 10.73
C LYS A 238 -10.89 25.66 11.12
N MET A 239 -10.80 24.34 10.97
CA MET A 239 -9.59 23.59 11.27
C MET A 239 -8.42 23.99 10.33
N PHE A 240 -8.67 24.10 9.03
CA PHE A 240 -7.66 24.57 8.07
C PHE A 240 -7.17 26.00 8.37
N LYS A 241 -8.07 26.90 8.76
CA LYS A 241 -7.69 28.25 9.21
C LYS A 241 -6.80 28.22 10.47
N GLN A 242 -7.04 27.29 11.40
CA GLN A 242 -6.21 27.12 12.59
C GLN A 242 -4.83 26.55 12.26
N ILE A 243 -4.75 25.58 11.35
CA ILE A 243 -3.48 24.98 10.89
C ILE A 243 -2.63 26.02 10.13
N GLY A 244 -3.24 26.80 9.22
CA GLY A 244 -2.56 27.90 8.53
C GLY A 244 -2.04 29.00 9.45
N ASN A 245 -2.66 29.16 10.64
CA ASN A 245 -2.17 30.06 11.68
C ASN A 245 -1.07 29.43 12.56
N LEU A 246 -1.06 28.10 12.74
CA LEU A 246 0.01 27.38 13.44
C LEU A 246 1.35 27.44 12.67
N GLU A 247 1.31 27.33 11.34
CA GLU A 247 2.52 27.38 10.49
C GLU A 247 3.21 28.76 10.51
N LYS A 248 2.49 29.82 10.90
CA LYS A 248 3.04 31.17 11.09
C LYS A 248 3.80 31.32 12.42
N ARG A 249 3.77 30.35 13.33
CA ARG A 249 4.53 30.41 14.59
C ARG A 249 6.03 30.12 14.36
N PRO A 250 6.95 30.96 14.85
CA PRO A 250 8.39 30.86 14.57
C PRO A 250 9.05 29.56 15.08
N GLN A 251 8.41 28.81 15.98
CA GLN A 251 8.89 27.52 16.47
C GLN A 251 8.82 26.39 15.41
N PHE A 252 7.85 26.42 14.49
CA PHE A 252 7.74 25.41 13.41
C PHE A 252 8.66 25.70 12.22
N LYS A 253 9.07 26.96 12.01
CA LYS A 253 10.10 27.31 11.01
C LYS A 253 11.50 26.75 11.34
N ARG A 254 11.81 26.47 12.62
CA ARG A 254 13.08 25.86 13.02
C ARG A 254 13.15 24.36 12.72
N LEU A 255 12.02 23.64 12.70
CA LEU A 255 12.00 22.22 12.30
C LEU A 255 12.25 22.03 10.78
N LYS A 256 11.74 22.93 9.92
CA LYS A 256 12.01 22.87 8.46
C LYS A 256 13.46 23.26 8.10
N LYS A 257 14.12 24.11 8.89
CA LYS A 257 15.55 24.48 8.66
C LYS A 257 16.56 23.45 9.20
N GLY A 258 16.15 22.50 10.04
CA GLY A 258 17.02 21.46 10.59
C GLY A 258 17.31 20.28 9.65
N LYS A 259 16.63 20.16 8.50
CA LYS A 259 16.83 19.08 7.51
C LYS A 259 17.75 19.46 6.33
N LYS A 260 18.48 20.57 6.42
CA LYS A 260 19.59 20.89 5.49
C LYS A 260 20.91 20.90 6.27
N GLY A 261 21.44 19.72 6.53
CA GLY A 261 22.74 19.57 7.19
C GLY A 261 22.87 18.25 7.94
N PHE A 262 23.01 17.15 7.22
CA PHE A 262 23.83 16.05 7.72
C PHE A 262 25.11 16.04 6.88
N PRO A 263 26.24 16.55 7.42
CA PRO A 263 27.55 16.19 6.93
C PRO A 263 27.95 14.81 7.50
N PHE A 264 28.92 14.19 6.84
CA PHE A 264 29.65 12.96 7.17
C PHE A 264 29.13 11.65 6.56
N MET A 265 29.90 11.23 5.54
CA MET A 265 30.68 9.97 5.46
C MET A 265 29.92 8.64 5.49
#